data_AF-A0A5E4DA60-F1
#
_entry.id   AF-A0A5E4DA60-F1
#
_cell.length_a   1.000
_cell.length_b   1.000
_cell.length_c   1.000
_cell.angle_alpha   90.00
_cell.angle_beta   90.00
_cell.angle_gamma   90.00
#
_symmetry.space_group_name_H-M   'P 1'
#
loop_
_entity.id
_entity.type
_entity.pdbx_description
1 polymer ?
#
loop_
_entity_poly.entity_id
_entity_poly.type
_entity_poly.pdbx_seq_one_letter_code
_entity_poly.pdbx_strand_id
1 'polypeptide(L)'
;MDPVNNINVDKDKPYLYCFRTSKGLGYSAHFVGGCLIITSIKSKGKGFQHCVKFDFKPQKWYMVTIVHIYNRWKNSELRCYVNGELASYGEITWLVNTSDTFDKCFLGSSETADANRVFCGQMTAVYLFSDALNAAQIFAIYQLGLGYKGTFKFKAESDLFLAEHHKLLLYDGKLSSAIAFTYNPRATDAQLCLESSPKDNPSIFVHSPHALMLQDVKAVLTHSIQSAMHSIGGVQVLFPLFAQLDYRQYLSDEVDLTICSTLLAFIMELLKNSIAMQEQMLACKGFLVIGYSLEKSSKSHVSRAVLELCLAFSKYLSNLQNGMPLLKQLCDHILLNPAIWIHTPAKVQLMLYTYLSTEFIGTVNIYNTIRRVGTVLLIMHTLKYYYWAVNPQDRSGITPKGLDGPRPNQKEILSLRAFLLMFIKQLVMKDSGVKEDELQAILNYLLTMHEDDNLMDVLQLLVALMSEHPNSMIPAFDQRNGLR
;
A
#
# COMPACT_ATOMS: atom_id res chain seq x y z
N MET A 1 19.58 11.76 18.55
CA MET A 1 20.92 12.29 18.89
C MET A 1 20.99 13.65 18.25
N ASP A 2 20.94 14.71 19.06
CA ASP A 2 21.07 16.06 18.56
C ASP A 2 22.50 16.25 18.03
N PRO A 3 22.69 16.88 16.86
CA PRO A 3 24.02 17.33 16.49
C PRO A 3 24.48 18.30 17.57
N VAL A 4 25.73 18.17 18.02
CA VAL A 4 26.36 19.20 18.86
C VAL A 4 26.14 20.52 18.12
N ASN A 5 25.48 21.49 18.77
CA ASN A 5 25.32 22.85 18.25
C ASN A 5 26.72 23.49 18.16
N ASN A 6 27.47 23.13 17.12
CA ASN A 6 28.80 23.65 16.89
C ASN A 6 28.65 25.05 16.30
N ILE A 7 29.07 26.02 17.09
CA ILE A 7 29.10 27.47 16.81
C ILE A 7 30.10 27.81 15.68
N ASN A 8 30.73 26.81 15.03
CA ASN A 8 31.78 26.96 14.01
C ASN A 8 31.46 26.21 12.70
N VAL A 9 30.31 26.51 12.09
CA VAL A 9 29.81 25.89 10.83
C VAL A 9 30.81 26.00 9.66
N ASP A 10 31.71 26.99 9.67
CA ASP A 10 32.71 27.22 8.61
C ASP A 10 34.04 26.44 8.79
N LYS A 11 34.32 25.91 9.99
CA LYS A 11 35.53 25.11 10.25
C LYS A 11 35.29 23.61 10.16
N ASP A 12 34.06 23.17 10.37
CA ASP A 12 33.69 21.75 10.34
C ASP A 12 33.58 21.26 8.89
N LYS A 13 34.15 20.09 8.62
CA LYS A 13 34.19 19.43 7.31
C LYS A 13 33.80 17.96 7.44
N PRO A 14 32.57 17.64 7.88
CA PRO A 14 32.15 16.25 8.05
C PRO A 14 32.15 15.53 6.70
N TYR A 15 32.94 14.47 6.59
CA TYR A 15 33.10 13.69 5.36
C TYR A 15 31.95 12.70 5.19
N LEU A 16 31.30 12.73 4.02
CA LEU A 16 30.37 11.69 3.60
C LEU A 16 31.16 10.42 3.20
N TYR A 17 32.22 10.59 2.43
CA TYR A 17 33.20 9.53 2.14
C TYR A 17 34.57 10.13 1.82
N CYS A 18 35.63 9.34 2.02
CA CYS A 18 36.99 9.70 1.67
C CYS A 18 37.73 8.44 1.20
N PHE A 19 38.02 8.36 -0.10
CA PHE A 19 38.76 7.26 -0.73
C PHE A 19 40.05 7.80 -1.33
N ARG A 20 41.17 7.46 -0.70
CA ARG A 20 42.50 7.98 -1.04
C ARG A 20 43.52 6.85 -1.15
N THR A 21 44.56 7.09 -1.94
CA THR A 21 45.80 6.34 -1.90
C THR A 21 46.73 6.92 -0.82
N SER A 22 47.80 6.20 -0.46
CA SER A 22 48.86 6.68 0.44
C SER A 22 49.46 8.02 0.00
N LYS A 23 49.48 8.30 -1.31
CA LYS A 23 49.94 9.57 -1.91
C LYS A 23 48.90 10.70 -1.83
N GLY A 24 47.71 10.45 -1.29
CA GLY A 24 46.62 11.42 -1.15
C GLY A 24 45.78 11.62 -2.43
N LEU A 25 45.99 10.80 -3.46
CA LEU A 25 45.22 10.86 -4.71
C LEU A 25 43.86 10.18 -4.49
N GLY A 26 42.79 10.66 -5.12
CA GLY A 26 41.48 10.02 -5.01
C GLY A 26 40.29 10.96 -4.94
N TYR A 27 39.23 10.48 -4.30
CA TYR A 27 37.91 11.11 -4.28
C TYR A 27 37.43 11.28 -2.84
N SER A 28 36.74 12.37 -2.55
CA SER A 28 36.09 12.57 -1.27
C SER A 28 34.91 13.53 -1.41
N ALA A 29 33.91 13.40 -0.55
CA ALA A 29 32.86 14.39 -0.40
C ALA A 29 32.70 14.78 1.07
N HIS A 30 32.54 16.07 1.36
CA HIS A 30 32.35 16.59 2.72
C HIS A 30 31.38 17.77 2.71
N PHE A 31 30.72 18.06 3.83
CA PHE A 31 29.85 19.22 3.94
C PHE A 31 30.61 20.47 4.40
N VAL A 32 30.18 21.63 3.91
CA VAL A 32 30.58 22.96 4.39
C VAL A 32 29.35 23.85 4.31
N GLY A 33 28.92 24.45 5.42
CA GLY A 33 27.79 25.39 5.43
C GLY A 33 26.47 24.86 4.84
N GLY A 34 26.18 23.56 4.97
CA GLY A 34 24.98 22.92 4.40
C GLY A 34 25.10 22.49 2.92
N CYS A 35 26.22 22.81 2.26
CA CYS A 35 26.51 22.37 0.89
C CYS A 35 27.43 21.14 0.88
N LEU A 36 27.20 20.22 -0.05
CA LEU A 36 28.10 19.09 -0.27
C LEU A 36 29.21 19.49 -1.26
N ILE A 37 30.47 19.33 -0.84
CA ILE A 37 31.65 19.62 -1.65
C ILE A 37 32.29 18.30 -2.09
N ILE A 38 32.30 18.04 -3.40
CA ILE A 38 32.92 16.87 -4.01
C ILE A 38 34.32 17.25 -4.48
N THR A 39 35.34 16.48 -4.08
CA THR A 39 36.75 16.78 -4.36
C THR A 39 37.46 15.59 -5.01
N SER A 40 38.06 15.82 -6.18
CA SER A 40 38.92 14.86 -6.89
C SER A 40 40.36 15.37 -6.88
N ILE A 41 41.33 14.59 -6.39
CA ILE A 41 42.75 14.99 -6.34
C ILE A 41 43.56 14.06 -7.22
N LYS A 42 44.20 14.64 -8.24
CA LYS A 42 45.06 13.92 -9.20
C LYS A 42 46.53 13.98 -8.83
N SER A 43 46.99 15.09 -8.27
CA SER A 43 48.35 15.23 -7.74
C SER A 43 48.37 16.17 -6.55
N LYS A 44 49.43 16.13 -5.74
CA LYS A 44 49.55 16.92 -4.52
C LYS A 44 49.35 18.42 -4.83
N GLY A 45 48.31 19.02 -4.25
CA GLY A 45 47.94 20.43 -4.48
C GLY A 45 47.17 20.73 -5.77
N LYS A 46 46.94 19.74 -6.66
CA LYS A 46 46.12 19.90 -7.87
C LYS A 46 44.89 18.99 -7.80
N GLY A 47 43.74 19.60 -7.55
CA GLY A 47 42.46 18.92 -7.48
C GLY A 47 41.34 19.74 -8.12
N PHE A 48 40.22 19.06 -8.35
CA PHE A 48 38.96 19.66 -8.76
C PHE A 48 38.02 19.64 -7.56
N GLN A 49 37.37 20.76 -7.27
CA GLN A 49 36.34 20.87 -6.24
C GLN A 49 35.04 21.35 -6.88
N HIS A 50 33.95 20.65 -6.57
CA HIS A 50 32.62 20.98 -7.04
C HIS A 50 31.69 21.18 -5.87
N CYS A 51 31.10 22.37 -5.78
CA CYS A 51 30.04 22.66 -4.82
C CYS A 51 28.70 22.22 -5.41
N VAL A 52 28.06 21.23 -4.77
CA VAL A 52 26.72 20.78 -5.17
C VAL A 52 25.73 21.90 -4.87
N LYS A 53 25.03 22.37 -5.91
CA LYS A 53 24.01 23.43 -5.83
C LYS A 53 22.71 22.90 -5.20
N PHE A 54 22.78 22.38 -3.99
CA PHE A 54 21.65 21.87 -3.23
C PHE A 54 21.84 22.20 -1.74
N ASP A 55 20.78 22.67 -1.11
CA ASP A 55 20.75 23.08 0.30
C ASP A 55 20.31 21.89 1.17
N PHE A 56 21.28 21.20 1.76
CA PHE A 56 21.01 20.06 2.64
C PHE A 56 20.58 20.55 4.02
N LYS A 57 19.47 20.03 4.51
CA LYS A 57 18.94 20.32 5.84
C LYS A 57 19.33 19.23 6.83
N PRO A 58 19.76 19.58 8.05
CA PRO A 58 19.95 18.60 9.12
C PRO A 58 18.69 17.77 9.37
N GLN A 59 18.88 16.55 9.88
CA GLN A 59 17.78 15.65 10.30
C GLN A 59 16.79 15.25 9.19
N LYS A 60 17.19 15.35 7.92
CA LYS A 60 16.38 14.91 6.78
C LYS A 60 17.12 13.84 5.98
N TRP A 61 16.38 12.82 5.54
CA TRP A 61 16.91 11.78 4.66
C TRP A 61 17.08 12.30 3.24
N TYR A 62 18.21 11.98 2.63
CA TYR A 62 18.53 12.27 1.24
C TYR A 62 19.15 11.04 0.58
N MET A 63 18.72 10.75 -0.65
CA MET A 63 19.49 9.85 -1.52
C MET A 63 20.46 10.70 -2.34
N VAL A 64 21.75 10.60 -2.05
CA VAL A 64 22.81 11.30 -2.79
C VAL A 64 23.50 10.32 -3.71
N THR A 65 23.49 10.58 -5.01
CA THR A 65 24.22 9.79 -6.01
C THR A 65 25.24 10.67 -6.71
N ILE A 66 26.50 10.26 -6.70
CA ILE A 66 27.61 10.97 -7.34
C ILE A 66 28.11 10.11 -8.48
N VAL A 67 28.00 10.62 -9.71
CA VAL A 67 28.35 9.92 -10.94
C VAL A 67 29.55 10.60 -11.58
N HIS A 68 30.65 9.86 -11.71
CA HIS A 68 31.83 10.29 -12.45
C HIS A 68 31.77 9.65 -13.85
N ILE A 69 31.70 10.48 -14.88
CA ILE A 69 31.60 10.03 -16.28
C ILE A 69 32.92 10.36 -16.99
N TYR A 70 33.63 9.33 -17.42
CA TYR A 70 34.84 9.49 -18.20
C TYR A 70 34.52 9.69 -19.69
N ASN A 71 35.04 10.78 -20.26
CA ASN A 71 34.97 11.04 -21.69
C ASN A 71 36.39 11.04 -22.28
N ARG A 72 36.63 10.23 -23.32
CA ARG A 72 37.94 10.14 -23.98
C ARG A 72 38.27 11.35 -24.85
N TRP A 73 37.25 11.94 -25.49
CA TRP A 73 37.40 12.97 -26.53
C TRP A 73 36.87 14.35 -26.11
N LYS A 74 36.36 14.48 -24.89
CA LYS A 74 35.83 15.72 -24.29
C LYS A 74 36.17 15.76 -22.81
N ASN A 75 35.84 16.86 -22.14
CA ASN A 75 35.91 16.92 -20.67
C ASN A 75 35.10 15.79 -20.06
N SER A 76 35.64 15.17 -19.01
CA SER A 76 34.89 14.24 -18.18
C SER A 76 33.86 15.03 -17.36
N GLU A 77 32.88 14.35 -16.79
CA GLU A 77 31.75 14.99 -16.14
C GLU A 77 31.56 14.47 -14.71
N LEU A 78 31.09 15.35 -13.86
CA LEU A 78 30.56 15.05 -12.54
C LEU A 78 29.09 15.39 -12.52
N ARG A 79 28.24 14.43 -12.14
CA ARG A 79 26.82 14.67 -11.90
C ARG A 79 26.50 14.27 -10.48
N CYS A 80 25.86 15.18 -9.74
CA CYS A 80 25.33 14.91 -8.41
C CYS A 80 23.81 14.92 -8.49
N TYR A 81 23.19 13.80 -8.13
CA TYR A 81 21.76 13.65 -8.01
C TYR A 81 21.36 13.65 -6.54
N VAL A 82 20.26 14.32 -6.23
CA VAL A 82 19.65 14.32 -4.89
C VAL A 82 18.20 13.89 -5.05
N ASN A 83 17.79 12.85 -4.32
CA ASN A 83 16.43 12.31 -4.34
C ASN A 83 15.94 11.90 -5.74
N GLY A 84 16.83 11.30 -6.53
CA GLY A 84 16.52 10.84 -7.88
C GLY A 84 16.65 11.89 -8.98
N GLU A 85 16.82 13.18 -8.64
CA GLU A 85 16.87 14.29 -9.58
C GLU A 85 18.27 14.91 -9.69
N LEU A 86 18.62 15.44 -10.86
CA LEU A 86 19.92 16.07 -11.08
C LEU A 86 19.99 17.40 -10.31
N ALA A 87 20.80 17.46 -9.27
CA ALA A 87 20.98 18.65 -8.45
C ALA A 87 22.13 19.54 -8.94
N SER A 88 23.20 18.94 -9.45
CA SER A 88 24.36 19.69 -9.91
C SER A 88 25.20 18.93 -10.94
N TYR A 89 25.88 19.69 -11.79
CA TYR A 89 26.77 19.20 -12.84
C TYR A 89 28.05 20.04 -12.85
N GLY A 90 29.19 19.38 -13.08
CA GLY A 90 30.49 20.03 -13.25
C GLY A 90 31.34 19.32 -14.29
N GLU A 91 32.04 20.09 -15.12
CA GLU A 91 33.03 19.56 -16.05
C GLU A 91 34.36 19.34 -15.35
N ILE A 92 34.90 18.13 -15.49
CA ILE A 92 36.20 17.72 -14.98
C ILE A 92 37.15 17.56 -16.15
N THR A 93 38.16 18.42 -16.21
CA THR A 93 39.19 18.38 -17.26
C THR A 93 40.16 17.19 -17.11
N TRP A 94 40.17 16.49 -15.98
CA TRP A 94 41.05 15.35 -15.72
C TRP A 94 40.50 14.36 -14.66
N LEU A 95 40.66 13.06 -14.92
CA LEU A 95 40.33 11.99 -13.95
C LEU A 95 41.48 11.77 -12.94
N VAL A 96 41.17 11.22 -11.77
CA VAL A 96 42.19 10.58 -10.93
C VAL A 96 42.63 9.30 -11.63
N ASN A 97 43.79 9.34 -12.27
CA ASN A 97 44.40 8.19 -12.94
C ASN A 97 45.61 7.74 -12.11
N THR A 98 45.46 6.62 -11.39
CA THR A 98 46.50 6.02 -10.57
C THR A 98 46.39 4.50 -10.64
N SER A 99 47.54 3.82 -10.63
CA SER A 99 47.64 2.37 -10.46
C SER A 99 47.82 1.97 -8.98
N ASP A 100 48.02 2.95 -8.10
CA ASP A 100 48.17 2.70 -6.67
C ASP A 100 46.82 2.25 -6.06
N THR A 101 46.88 1.34 -5.10
CA THR A 101 45.71 0.90 -4.34
C THR A 101 45.15 2.02 -3.47
N PHE A 102 43.82 2.09 -3.37
CA PHE A 102 43.13 2.95 -2.43
C PHE A 102 43.14 2.29 -1.04
N ASP A 103 44.13 2.67 -0.23
CA ASP A 103 44.42 2.10 1.10
C ASP A 103 43.86 2.95 2.25
N LYS A 104 43.33 4.14 1.95
CA LYS A 104 42.74 5.08 2.91
C LYS A 104 41.29 5.34 2.53
N CYS A 105 40.42 4.38 2.87
CA CYS A 105 39.01 4.40 2.50
C CYS A 105 38.10 4.48 3.73
N PHE A 106 37.28 5.53 3.80
CA PHE A 106 36.42 5.82 4.93
C PHE A 106 35.03 6.25 4.45
N LEU A 107 34.00 5.76 5.12
CA LEU A 107 32.62 6.23 5.01
C LEU A 107 32.29 7.01 6.28
N GLY A 108 31.72 8.21 6.15
CA GLY A 108 31.38 9.04 7.30
C GLY A 108 32.58 9.65 8.06
N SER A 109 33.80 9.53 7.54
CA SER A 109 35.02 10.03 8.19
C SER A 109 36.16 10.28 7.19
N SER A 110 37.30 10.74 7.71
CA SER A 110 38.57 10.88 6.99
C SER A 110 39.68 10.10 7.70
N GLU A 111 40.90 10.07 7.13
CA GLU A 111 42.05 9.40 7.75
C GLU A 111 42.31 9.87 9.19
N THR A 112 42.17 11.16 9.45
CA THR A 112 42.15 11.70 10.80
C THR A 112 40.69 11.76 11.24
N ALA A 113 40.30 10.88 12.16
CA ALA A 113 38.94 10.81 12.73
C ALA A 113 38.68 11.94 13.74
N ASP A 114 39.07 13.17 13.38
CA ASP A 114 38.90 14.36 14.19
C ASP A 114 37.42 14.70 14.32
N ALA A 115 36.97 15.18 15.49
CA ALA A 115 35.56 15.48 15.75
C ALA A 115 34.92 16.42 14.70
N ASN A 116 35.70 17.33 14.11
CA ASN A 116 35.24 18.28 13.10
C ASN A 116 35.13 17.68 11.69
N ARG A 117 35.58 16.45 11.47
CA ARG A 117 35.63 15.76 10.16
C ARG A 117 34.75 14.52 10.09
N VAL A 118 34.28 14.03 11.22
CA VAL A 118 33.39 12.87 11.30
C VAL A 118 31.95 13.31 10.99
N PHE A 119 31.25 12.53 10.19
CA PHE A 119 29.84 12.72 9.91
C PHE A 119 28.97 12.23 11.07
N CYS A 120 28.25 13.15 11.69
CA CYS A 120 27.28 12.84 12.74
C CYS A 120 25.87 12.71 12.14
N GLY A 121 25.50 11.49 11.76
CA GLY A 121 24.18 11.23 11.17
C GLY A 121 23.90 9.74 10.98
N GLN A 122 22.82 9.44 10.26
CA GLN A 122 22.44 8.08 9.91
C GLN A 122 22.72 7.82 8.42
N MET A 123 23.19 6.63 8.11
CA MET A 123 23.39 6.14 6.74
C MET A 123 22.63 4.83 6.56
N THR A 124 21.97 4.66 5.41
CA THR A 124 21.38 3.39 5.01
C THR A 124 22.34 2.63 4.09
N ALA A 125 21.82 1.84 3.15
CA ALA A 125 22.64 1.09 2.22
C ALA A 125 23.53 2.01 1.37
N VAL A 126 24.83 1.71 1.32
CA VAL A 126 25.82 2.43 0.52
C VAL A 126 26.26 1.50 -0.61
N TYR A 127 26.07 1.94 -1.85
CA TYR A 127 26.46 1.20 -3.04
C TYR A 127 27.58 1.95 -3.77
N LEU A 128 28.58 1.21 -4.25
CA LEU A 128 29.51 1.68 -5.27
C LEU A 128 29.27 0.86 -6.54
N PHE A 129 29.10 1.55 -7.66
CA PHE A 129 28.96 0.92 -8.98
C PHE A 129 30.23 1.12 -9.80
N SER A 130 30.61 0.11 -10.58
CA SER A 130 31.69 0.19 -11.57
C SER A 130 31.33 1.06 -12.77
N ASP A 131 30.02 1.26 -13.00
CA ASP A 131 29.47 1.91 -14.17
C ASP A 131 28.81 3.24 -13.83
N ALA A 132 28.85 4.17 -14.78
CA ALA A 132 28.17 5.45 -14.66
C ALA A 132 26.65 5.27 -14.83
N LEU A 133 25.91 5.36 -13.73
CA LEU A 133 24.46 5.24 -13.74
C LEU A 133 23.78 6.39 -14.50
N ASN A 134 22.73 6.07 -15.25
CA ASN A 134 21.92 7.08 -15.93
C ASN A 134 20.79 7.61 -15.03
N ALA A 135 20.20 8.75 -15.42
CA ALA A 135 19.16 9.42 -14.62
C ALA A 135 17.93 8.54 -14.36
N ALA A 136 17.52 7.71 -15.33
CA ALA A 136 16.35 6.83 -15.18
C ALA A 136 16.61 5.72 -14.16
N GLN A 137 17.81 5.12 -14.18
CA GLN A 137 18.24 4.14 -13.17
C GLN A 137 18.29 4.77 -11.77
N ILE A 138 18.87 5.96 -11.64
CA ILE A 138 18.99 6.68 -10.35
C ILE A 138 17.60 7.01 -9.79
N PHE A 139 16.69 7.49 -10.63
CA PHE A 139 15.32 7.75 -10.22
C PHE A 139 14.59 6.46 -9.81
N ALA A 140 14.76 5.36 -10.56
CA ALA A 140 14.18 4.07 -10.20
C ALA A 140 14.72 3.53 -8.87
N ILE A 141 16.01 3.71 -8.58
CA ILE A 141 16.61 3.36 -7.28
C ILE A 141 16.00 4.22 -6.16
N TYR A 142 15.77 5.51 -6.39
CA TYR A 142 15.11 6.38 -5.41
C TYR A 142 13.70 5.91 -5.06
N GLN A 143 12.94 5.40 -6.04
CA GLN A 143 11.60 4.85 -5.82
C GLN A 143 11.57 3.61 -4.91
N LEU A 144 12.69 2.91 -4.73
CA LEU A 144 12.78 1.79 -3.78
C LEU A 144 12.78 2.26 -2.31
N GLY A 145 13.04 3.55 -2.07
CA GLY A 145 13.01 4.16 -0.75
C GLY A 145 14.19 3.78 0.15
N LEU A 146 14.24 4.45 1.31
CA LEU A 146 15.36 4.37 2.26
C LEU A 146 15.62 2.96 2.84
N GLY A 147 14.61 2.08 2.83
CA GLY A 147 14.67 0.75 3.44
C GLY A 147 15.20 -0.35 2.52
N TYR A 148 15.49 -0.04 1.25
CA TYR A 148 15.95 -1.03 0.29
C TYR A 148 17.33 -1.57 0.65
N LYS A 149 17.45 -2.91 0.60
CA LYS A 149 18.64 -3.66 1.05
C LYS A 149 19.06 -4.77 0.07
N GLY A 150 18.47 -4.78 -1.12
CA GLY A 150 18.73 -5.80 -2.12
C GLY A 150 19.97 -5.50 -2.95
N THR A 151 20.22 -6.36 -3.93
CA THR A 151 21.34 -6.24 -4.88
C THR A 151 20.85 -6.08 -6.31
N PHE A 152 19.61 -5.63 -6.48
CA PHE A 152 18.92 -5.42 -7.75
C PHE A 152 18.85 -6.69 -8.62
N LYS A 153 18.80 -7.88 -7.98
CA LYS A 153 18.84 -9.17 -8.70
C LYS A 153 17.44 -9.72 -8.95
N PHE A 154 16.54 -9.60 -7.98
CA PHE A 154 15.18 -10.17 -8.07
C PHE A 154 14.08 -9.13 -7.83
N LYS A 155 13.00 -9.22 -8.61
CA LYS A 155 11.81 -8.37 -8.44
C LYS A 155 11.17 -8.48 -7.04
N ALA A 156 11.37 -9.62 -6.37
CA ALA A 156 10.86 -9.87 -5.01
C ALA A 156 11.68 -9.18 -3.90
N GLU A 157 12.76 -8.47 -4.23
CA GLU A 157 13.57 -7.75 -3.24
C GLU A 157 12.88 -6.49 -2.66
N SER A 158 11.76 -6.07 -3.24
CA SER A 158 10.97 -4.92 -2.77
C SER A 158 9.50 -5.28 -2.69
N ASP A 159 8.89 -4.97 -1.54
CA ASP A 159 7.45 -5.09 -1.30
C ASP A 159 6.65 -3.91 -1.88
N LEU A 160 7.33 -2.92 -2.49
CA LEU A 160 6.72 -1.72 -3.03
C LEU A 160 6.09 -1.96 -4.41
N PHE A 161 4.95 -1.32 -4.65
CA PHE A 161 4.30 -1.32 -5.96
C PHE A 161 5.04 -0.35 -6.91
N LEU A 162 6.03 -0.87 -7.63
CA LEU A 162 6.75 -0.13 -8.66
C LEU A 162 6.07 -0.27 -10.03
N ALA A 163 6.08 0.81 -10.81
CA ALA A 163 5.70 0.76 -12.22
C ALA A 163 6.61 -0.20 -13.01
N GLU A 164 6.07 -0.87 -14.03
CA GLU A 164 6.80 -1.96 -14.71
C GLU A 164 8.10 -1.46 -15.38
N HIS A 165 8.11 -0.23 -15.91
CA HIS A 165 9.31 0.37 -16.48
C HIS A 165 10.42 0.58 -15.42
N HIS A 166 10.08 0.92 -14.18
CA HIS A 166 11.06 0.98 -13.09
C HIS A 166 11.61 -0.41 -12.76
N LYS A 167 10.75 -1.44 -12.73
CA LYS A 167 11.21 -2.83 -12.49
C LYS A 167 12.18 -3.31 -13.57
N LEU A 168 11.97 -2.93 -14.83
CA LEU A 168 12.89 -3.25 -15.93
C LEU A 168 14.24 -2.57 -15.72
N LEU A 169 14.26 -1.29 -15.35
CA LEU A 169 15.51 -0.56 -15.09
C LEU A 169 16.29 -1.09 -13.88
N LEU A 170 15.56 -1.63 -12.88
CA LEU A 170 16.15 -2.14 -11.65
C LEU A 170 16.67 -3.58 -11.81
N TYR A 171 15.88 -4.45 -12.43
CA TYR A 171 16.08 -5.90 -12.37
C TYR A 171 16.42 -6.53 -13.73
N ASP A 172 16.94 -5.77 -14.70
CA ASP A 172 17.49 -6.31 -15.97
C ASP A 172 18.88 -6.95 -15.80
N GLY A 173 19.41 -6.96 -14.57
CA GLY A 173 20.71 -7.52 -14.21
C GLY A 173 21.87 -6.53 -14.33
N LYS A 174 21.73 -5.41 -15.05
CA LYS A 174 22.85 -4.48 -15.26
C LYS A 174 23.30 -3.79 -13.98
N LEU A 175 22.34 -3.34 -13.16
CA LEU A 175 22.66 -2.74 -11.87
C LEU A 175 23.36 -3.74 -10.97
N SER A 176 22.82 -4.97 -10.89
CA SER A 176 23.38 -6.04 -10.07
C SER A 176 24.82 -6.38 -10.47
N SER A 177 25.08 -6.55 -11.77
CA SER A 177 26.42 -6.86 -12.29
C SER A 177 27.42 -5.71 -12.13
N ALA A 178 26.94 -4.47 -12.05
CA ALA A 178 27.78 -3.28 -11.90
C ALA A 178 28.11 -2.96 -10.43
N ILE A 179 27.58 -3.68 -9.43
CA ILE A 179 27.92 -3.43 -8.02
C ILE A 179 29.39 -3.82 -7.78
N ALA A 180 30.21 -2.85 -7.38
CA ALA A 180 31.58 -3.07 -6.93
C ALA A 180 31.65 -3.40 -5.43
N PHE A 181 30.85 -2.71 -4.61
CA PHE A 181 30.57 -3.11 -3.24
C PHE A 181 29.20 -2.61 -2.79
N THR A 182 28.62 -3.26 -1.78
CA THR A 182 27.48 -2.74 -1.04
C THR A 182 27.61 -3.04 0.46
N TYR A 183 27.39 -2.00 1.27
CA TYR A 183 27.33 -2.11 2.72
C TYR A 183 25.93 -1.75 3.20
N ASN A 184 25.40 -2.56 4.11
CA ASN A 184 24.10 -2.32 4.72
C ASN A 184 24.23 -2.34 6.25
N PRO A 185 23.68 -1.34 6.97
CA PRO A 185 23.72 -1.35 8.44
C PRO A 185 23.01 -2.57 9.06
N ARG A 186 22.16 -3.29 8.32
CA ARG A 186 21.55 -4.55 8.74
C ARG A 186 22.47 -5.78 8.64
N ALA A 187 23.52 -5.69 7.84
CA ALA A 187 24.48 -6.77 7.64
C ALA A 187 25.72 -6.49 8.50
N THR A 188 25.56 -6.56 9.83
CA THR A 188 26.67 -6.31 10.77
C THR A 188 26.96 -7.54 11.62
N ASP A 189 28.25 -7.76 11.92
CA ASP A 189 28.74 -8.79 12.83
C ASP A 189 29.75 -8.15 13.78
N ALA A 190 29.37 -8.02 15.06
CA ALA A 190 30.12 -7.28 16.08
C ALA A 190 30.51 -5.86 15.62
N GLN A 191 31.79 -5.63 15.30
CA GLN A 191 32.34 -4.35 14.83
C GLN A 191 32.46 -4.27 13.30
N LEU A 192 32.06 -5.31 12.57
CA LEU A 192 32.15 -5.36 11.12
C LEU A 192 30.81 -5.02 10.48
N CYS A 193 30.86 -4.21 9.43
CA CYS A 193 29.80 -4.06 8.45
C CYS A 193 30.16 -4.94 7.24
N LEU A 194 29.35 -5.95 6.99
CA LEU A 194 29.60 -7.00 6.01
C LEU A 194 29.29 -6.48 4.60
N GLU A 195 30.31 -6.51 3.75
CA GLU A 195 30.16 -6.39 2.29
C GLU A 195 29.22 -7.48 1.76
N SER A 196 28.23 -7.08 0.96
CA SER A 196 27.14 -7.94 0.50
C SER A 196 26.93 -7.93 -1.02
N SER A 197 27.98 -7.63 -1.81
CA SER A 197 27.91 -7.63 -3.27
C SER A 197 27.59 -9.03 -3.83
N PRO A 198 26.97 -9.12 -5.03
CA PRO A 198 26.74 -10.41 -5.68
C PRO A 198 28.04 -11.20 -5.83
N LYS A 199 28.04 -12.46 -5.41
CA LYS A 199 29.22 -13.36 -5.48
C LYS A 199 29.78 -13.56 -6.89
N ASP A 200 28.95 -13.33 -7.90
CA ASP A 200 29.30 -13.47 -9.32
C ASP A 200 30.14 -12.27 -9.82
N ASN A 201 30.17 -11.16 -9.07
CA ASN A 201 30.94 -9.97 -9.43
C ASN A 201 32.41 -10.10 -8.97
N PRO A 202 33.38 -9.64 -9.76
CA PRO A 202 34.78 -9.67 -9.35
C PRO A 202 35.01 -8.73 -8.16
N SER A 203 35.70 -9.24 -7.12
CA SER A 203 36.03 -8.43 -5.95
C SER A 203 37.06 -7.35 -6.29
N ILE A 204 36.82 -6.13 -5.83
CA ILE A 204 37.76 -5.01 -5.92
C ILE A 204 38.70 -4.91 -4.71
N PHE A 205 38.53 -5.76 -3.70
CA PHE A 205 39.30 -5.69 -2.46
C PHE A 205 40.53 -6.60 -2.54
N VAL A 206 41.68 -6.07 -2.10
CA VAL A 206 42.95 -6.82 -2.02
C VAL A 206 42.99 -7.71 -0.77
N HIS A 207 42.29 -7.29 0.29
CA HIS A 207 42.26 -7.96 1.60
C HIS A 207 40.80 -8.18 2.03
N SER A 208 40.50 -7.99 3.31
CA SER A 208 39.14 -8.10 3.84
C SER A 208 38.20 -7.10 3.15
N PRO A 209 37.06 -7.57 2.59
CA PRO A 209 36.05 -6.69 2.01
C PRO A 209 35.15 -6.06 3.08
N HIS A 210 35.12 -6.58 4.30
CA HIS A 210 34.25 -6.07 5.37
C HIS A 210 34.79 -4.74 5.94
N ALA A 211 33.90 -3.78 6.16
CA ALA A 211 34.24 -2.48 6.72
C ALA A 211 34.27 -2.54 8.25
N LEU A 212 35.31 -1.97 8.87
CA LEU A 212 35.40 -1.85 10.32
C LEU A 212 34.64 -0.59 10.79
N MET A 213 33.68 -0.77 11.70
CA MET A 213 32.95 0.34 12.32
C MET A 213 33.86 1.10 13.28
N LEU A 214 33.96 2.42 13.10
CA LEU A 214 34.68 3.30 14.03
C LEU A 214 33.99 3.31 15.40
N GLN A 215 34.72 3.78 16.42
CA GLN A 215 34.17 4.00 17.75
C GLN A 215 32.89 4.86 17.68
N ASP A 216 31.88 4.50 18.48
CA ASP A 216 30.55 5.12 18.54
C ASP A 216 29.63 4.93 17.32
N VAL A 217 30.09 4.25 16.26
CA VAL A 217 29.21 3.78 15.18
C VAL A 217 28.42 2.55 15.67
N LYS A 218 27.09 2.59 15.52
CA LYS A 218 26.20 1.50 15.90
C LYS A 218 25.20 1.21 14.78
N ALA A 219 24.93 -0.07 14.55
CA ALA A 219 23.83 -0.49 13.70
C ALA A 219 22.49 -0.14 14.37
N VAL A 220 21.71 0.73 13.74
CA VAL A 220 20.34 1.06 14.18
C VAL A 220 19.37 0.29 13.29
N LEU A 221 18.78 -0.78 13.83
CA LEU A 221 17.76 -1.56 13.13
C LEU A 221 16.38 -0.99 13.46
N THR A 222 15.81 -0.21 12.54
CA THR A 222 14.38 0.10 12.60
C THR A 222 13.61 -1.00 11.88
N HIS A 223 12.62 -1.58 12.55
CA HIS A 223 11.66 -2.51 11.94
C HIS A 223 10.42 -1.72 11.56
N SER A 224 9.92 -1.91 10.33
CA SER A 224 8.63 -1.34 9.96
C SER A 224 7.52 -2.03 10.77
N ILE A 225 6.40 -1.34 10.98
CA ILE A 225 5.24 -1.95 11.66
C ILE A 225 4.81 -3.22 10.93
N GLN A 226 4.89 -3.26 9.61
CA GLN A 226 4.57 -4.44 8.80
C GLN A 226 5.51 -5.62 9.11
N SER A 227 6.82 -5.38 9.23
CA SER A 227 7.79 -6.43 9.61
C SER A 227 7.58 -6.90 11.04
N ALA A 228 7.28 -5.98 11.97
CA ALA A 228 6.96 -6.33 13.35
C ALA A 228 5.67 -7.17 13.41
N MET A 229 4.61 -6.74 12.73
CA MET A 229 3.34 -7.45 12.60
C MET A 229 3.55 -8.85 12.00
N HIS A 230 4.29 -8.96 10.89
CA HIS A 230 4.60 -10.26 10.28
C HIS A 230 5.31 -11.19 11.28
N SER A 231 6.24 -10.66 12.09
CA SER A 231 7.00 -11.44 13.08
C SER A 231 6.13 -11.98 14.23
N ILE A 232 5.04 -11.29 14.58
CA ILE A 232 4.12 -11.71 15.64
C ILE A 232 2.91 -12.51 15.13
N GLY A 233 2.88 -12.83 13.83
CA GLY A 233 1.83 -13.66 13.23
C GLY A 233 1.04 -13.01 12.10
N GLY A 234 1.33 -11.77 11.69
CA GLY A 234 0.69 -11.11 10.55
C GLY A 234 -0.64 -10.41 10.87
N VAL A 235 -1.41 -10.09 9.83
CA VAL A 235 -2.67 -9.31 9.97
C VAL A 235 -3.71 -9.97 10.88
N GLN A 236 -3.68 -11.30 10.99
CA GLN A 236 -4.60 -12.10 11.81
C GLN A 236 -4.54 -11.79 13.32
N VAL A 237 -3.43 -11.22 13.80
CA VAL A 237 -3.30 -10.76 15.19
C VAL A 237 -4.30 -9.65 15.52
N LEU A 238 -4.83 -8.94 14.51
CA LEU A 238 -5.83 -7.89 14.69
C LEU A 238 -7.26 -8.42 14.83
N PHE A 239 -7.57 -9.63 14.35
CA PHE A 239 -8.95 -10.13 14.35
C PHE A 239 -9.55 -10.35 15.74
N PRO A 240 -8.80 -10.85 16.75
CA PRO A 240 -9.31 -10.92 18.11
C PRO A 240 -9.78 -9.57 18.67
N LEU A 241 -9.22 -8.45 18.19
CA LEU A 241 -9.66 -7.10 18.61
C LEU A 241 -11.06 -6.76 18.09
N PHE A 242 -11.45 -7.25 16.91
CA PHE A 242 -12.81 -7.11 16.40
C PHE A 242 -13.83 -7.94 17.20
N ALA A 243 -13.40 -9.04 17.84
CA ALA A 243 -14.25 -9.81 18.73
C ALA A 243 -14.44 -9.15 20.11
N GLN A 244 -13.70 -8.06 20.38
CA GLN A 244 -13.72 -7.33 21.66
C GLN A 244 -14.23 -5.90 21.50
N LEU A 245 -14.97 -5.59 20.43
CA LEU A 245 -15.49 -4.23 20.21
C LEU A 245 -16.38 -3.76 21.37
N ASP A 246 -17.19 -4.65 21.93
CA ASP A 246 -18.07 -4.35 23.06
C ASP A 246 -17.35 -4.29 24.43
N TYR A 247 -16.01 -4.36 24.46
CA TYR A 247 -15.24 -4.29 25.70
C TYR A 247 -15.34 -2.91 26.33
N ARG A 248 -15.71 -2.87 27.62
CA ARG A 248 -15.83 -1.63 28.39
C ARG A 248 -14.49 -1.19 28.93
N GLN A 249 -14.18 0.09 28.80
CA GLN A 249 -12.93 0.64 29.30
C GLN A 249 -12.88 0.61 30.83
N TYR A 250 -11.75 0.20 31.39
CA TYR A 250 -11.57 0.04 32.84
C TYR A 250 -11.85 1.32 33.65
N LEU A 251 -11.58 2.49 33.07
CA LEU A 251 -11.67 3.78 33.77
C LEU A 251 -13.04 4.45 33.68
N SER A 252 -13.79 4.24 32.59
CA SER A 252 -15.05 4.94 32.31
C SER A 252 -16.28 4.03 32.32
N ASP A 253 -16.11 2.70 32.29
CA ASP A 253 -17.19 1.72 32.02
C ASP A 253 -17.95 1.99 30.70
N GLU A 254 -17.39 2.82 29.83
CA GLU A 254 -17.95 3.15 28.52
C GLU A 254 -17.35 2.25 27.45
N VAL A 255 -18.13 1.96 26.42
CA VAL A 255 -17.69 1.28 25.21
C VAL A 255 -17.20 2.33 24.21
N ASP A 256 -15.96 2.19 23.74
CA ASP A 256 -15.42 3.09 22.72
C ASP A 256 -15.86 2.65 21.31
N LEU A 257 -16.82 3.39 20.77
CA LEU A 257 -17.39 3.11 19.46
C LEU A 257 -16.43 3.40 18.28
N THR A 258 -15.32 4.09 18.52
CA THR A 258 -14.35 4.48 17.48
C THR A 258 -13.37 3.36 17.11
N ILE A 259 -13.22 2.35 17.99
CA ILE A 259 -12.25 1.25 17.82
C ILE A 259 -12.45 0.54 16.47
N CYS A 260 -13.70 0.27 16.09
CA CYS A 260 -13.99 -0.42 14.82
C CYS A 260 -13.46 0.36 13.60
N SER A 261 -13.70 1.67 13.54
CA SER A 261 -13.16 2.51 12.46
C SER A 261 -11.63 2.59 12.50
N THR A 262 -11.04 2.67 13.69
CA THR A 262 -9.58 2.73 13.85
C THR A 262 -8.91 1.45 13.36
N LEU A 263 -9.45 0.28 13.73
CA LEU A 263 -8.94 -1.02 13.28
C LEU A 263 -9.08 -1.19 11.75
N LEU A 264 -10.23 -0.82 11.18
CA LEU A 264 -10.43 -0.87 9.73
C LEU A 264 -9.49 0.08 8.98
N ALA A 265 -9.31 1.31 9.47
CA ALA A 265 -8.36 2.26 8.89
C ALA A 265 -6.92 1.73 8.96
N PHE A 266 -6.54 1.14 10.09
CA PHE A 266 -5.22 0.52 10.25
C PHE A 266 -5.01 -0.65 9.28
N ILE A 267 -6.01 -1.54 9.13
CA ILE A 267 -5.96 -2.60 8.12
C ILE A 267 -5.82 -2.00 6.71
N MET A 268 -6.56 -0.95 6.38
CA MET A 268 -6.45 -0.30 5.07
C MET A 268 -5.03 0.17 4.79
N GLU A 269 -4.38 0.78 5.79
CA GLU A 269 -3.01 1.28 5.65
C GLU A 269 -1.98 0.14 5.57
N LEU A 270 -2.19 -0.96 6.30
CA LEU A 270 -1.36 -2.16 6.16
C LEU A 270 -1.45 -2.76 4.75
N LEU A 271 -2.68 -2.85 4.21
CA LEU A 271 -2.89 -3.40 2.87
C LEU A 271 -2.31 -2.49 1.78
N LYS A 272 -2.39 -1.16 1.92
CA LYS A 272 -1.79 -0.21 0.96
C LYS A 272 -0.27 -0.35 0.85
N ASN A 273 0.39 -0.67 1.95
CA ASN A 273 1.84 -0.63 2.06
C ASN A 273 2.53 -2.00 2.02
N SER A 274 1.79 -3.11 1.91
CA SER A 274 2.39 -4.45 1.90
C SER A 274 1.55 -5.48 1.14
N ILE A 275 2.14 -6.04 0.08
CA ILE A 275 1.55 -7.16 -0.68
C ILE A 275 1.44 -8.41 0.19
N ALA A 276 2.44 -8.69 1.02
CA ALA A 276 2.41 -9.82 1.96
C ALA A 276 1.20 -9.73 2.91
N MET A 277 0.83 -8.52 3.37
CA MET A 277 -0.37 -8.35 4.19
C MET A 277 -1.66 -8.57 3.40
N GLN A 278 -1.71 -8.21 2.11
CA GLN A 278 -2.85 -8.51 1.23
C GLN A 278 -3.03 -10.02 1.03
N GLU A 279 -1.94 -10.74 0.77
CA GLU A 279 -1.96 -12.19 0.62
C GLU A 279 -2.38 -12.90 1.91
N GLN A 280 -1.85 -12.45 3.06
CA GLN A 280 -2.27 -12.98 4.36
C GLN A 280 -3.75 -12.72 4.63
N MET A 281 -4.23 -11.49 4.43
CA MET A 281 -5.64 -11.12 4.59
C MET A 281 -6.55 -12.00 3.74
N LEU A 282 -6.12 -12.34 2.51
CA LEU A 282 -6.85 -13.22 1.63
C LEU A 282 -6.84 -14.67 2.13
N ALA A 283 -5.66 -15.19 2.49
CA ALA A 283 -5.45 -16.57 2.93
C ALA A 283 -6.25 -16.88 4.22
N CYS A 284 -6.31 -15.94 5.16
CA CYS A 284 -7.06 -16.08 6.40
C CYS A 284 -8.55 -15.72 6.29
N LYS A 285 -9.05 -15.39 5.07
CA LYS A 285 -10.41 -14.90 4.84
C LYS A 285 -10.77 -13.71 5.74
N GLY A 286 -9.90 -12.72 5.84
CA GLY A 286 -10.00 -11.69 6.87
C GLY A 286 -11.30 -10.89 6.86
N PHE A 287 -11.86 -10.55 5.69
CA PHE A 287 -13.15 -9.85 5.63
C PHE A 287 -14.34 -10.71 6.07
N LEU A 288 -14.25 -12.05 5.95
CA LEU A 288 -15.23 -12.97 6.54
C LEU A 288 -15.16 -12.91 8.07
N VAL A 289 -13.97 -12.96 8.64
CA VAL A 289 -13.77 -12.92 10.10
C VAL A 289 -14.24 -11.58 10.67
N ILE A 290 -13.90 -10.47 10.00
CA ILE A 290 -14.37 -9.14 10.37
C ILE A 290 -15.89 -9.07 10.26
N GLY A 291 -16.48 -9.48 9.13
CA GLY A 291 -17.93 -9.48 8.93
C GLY A 291 -18.68 -10.27 10.01
N TYR A 292 -18.18 -11.46 10.35
CA TYR A 292 -18.71 -12.27 11.45
C TYR A 292 -18.61 -11.55 12.80
N SER A 293 -17.47 -10.92 13.10
CA SER A 293 -17.28 -10.19 14.36
C SER A 293 -18.22 -8.98 14.45
N LEU A 294 -18.43 -8.26 13.35
CA LEU A 294 -19.41 -7.17 13.26
C LEU A 294 -20.85 -7.67 13.42
N GLU A 295 -21.17 -8.87 12.93
CA GLU A 295 -22.47 -9.51 13.14
C GLU A 295 -22.70 -9.86 14.62
N LYS A 296 -21.67 -10.23 15.38
CA LYS A 296 -21.78 -10.57 16.80
C LYS A 296 -21.68 -9.39 17.76
N SER A 297 -21.04 -8.30 17.33
CA SER A 297 -20.86 -7.09 18.16
C SER A 297 -22.08 -6.16 18.13
N SER A 298 -22.14 -5.20 19.06
CA SER A 298 -23.14 -4.13 19.05
C SER A 298 -23.11 -3.33 17.74
N LYS A 299 -24.30 -3.05 17.16
CA LYS A 299 -24.39 -2.27 15.91
C LYS A 299 -24.11 -0.77 16.10
N SER A 300 -23.92 -0.34 17.35
CA SER A 300 -23.40 1.00 17.66
C SER A 300 -22.00 1.24 17.09
N HIS A 301 -21.19 0.18 16.93
CA HIS A 301 -19.87 0.25 16.28
C HIS A 301 -19.95 0.46 14.76
N VAL A 302 -21.05 0.05 14.12
CA VAL A 302 -21.24 0.15 12.66
C VAL A 302 -21.74 1.56 12.32
N SER A 303 -20.84 2.52 12.44
CA SER A 303 -21.08 3.94 12.25
C SER A 303 -20.95 4.36 10.78
N ARG A 304 -21.28 5.63 10.49
CA ARG A 304 -21.02 6.25 9.19
C ARG A 304 -19.54 6.15 8.78
N ALA A 305 -18.61 6.32 9.73
CA ALA A 305 -17.18 6.22 9.45
C ALA A 305 -16.76 4.80 9.01
N VAL A 306 -17.36 3.77 9.63
CA VAL A 306 -17.14 2.37 9.24
C VAL A 306 -17.65 2.11 7.83
N LEU A 307 -18.84 2.62 7.48
CA LEU A 307 -19.35 2.53 6.11
C LEU A 307 -18.42 3.23 5.12
N GLU A 308 -18.01 4.48 5.39
CA GLU A 308 -17.11 5.24 4.53
C GLU A 308 -15.78 4.51 4.29
N LEU A 309 -15.22 3.87 5.33
CA LEU A 309 -14.04 3.00 5.19
C LEU A 309 -14.32 1.78 4.32
N CYS A 310 -15.45 1.09 4.48
CA CYS A 310 -15.82 -0.04 3.63
C CYS A 310 -15.97 0.37 2.16
N LEU A 311 -16.53 1.55 1.88
CA LEU A 311 -16.62 2.09 0.53
C LEU A 311 -15.24 2.47 -0.02
N ALA A 312 -14.36 3.02 0.83
CA ALA A 312 -12.99 3.33 0.45
C ALA A 312 -12.16 2.06 0.16
N PHE A 313 -12.36 0.98 0.94
CA PHE A 313 -11.80 -0.34 0.64
C PHE A 313 -12.28 -0.85 -0.72
N SER A 314 -13.58 -0.76 -1.01
CA SER A 314 -14.14 -1.16 -2.31
C SER A 314 -13.43 -0.45 -3.47
N LYS A 315 -13.35 0.89 -3.41
CA LYS A 315 -12.68 1.71 -4.43
C LYS A 315 -11.17 1.42 -4.54
N TYR A 316 -10.50 1.18 -3.42
CA TYR A 316 -9.08 0.84 -3.43
C TYR A 316 -8.83 -0.54 -4.05
N LEU A 317 -9.55 -1.57 -3.59
CA LEU A 317 -9.36 -2.95 -4.04
C LEU A 317 -9.78 -3.14 -5.51
N SER A 318 -10.78 -2.39 -6.00
CA SER A 318 -11.18 -2.43 -7.41
C SER A 318 -10.11 -1.91 -8.36
N ASN A 319 -9.18 -1.08 -7.88
CA ASN A 319 -8.09 -0.49 -8.66
C ASN A 319 -6.77 -1.25 -8.51
N LEU A 320 -6.76 -2.32 -7.68
CA LEU A 320 -5.58 -3.11 -7.40
C LEU A 320 -5.54 -4.36 -8.28
N GLN A 321 -4.40 -4.64 -8.93
CA GLN A 321 -4.26 -5.77 -9.87
C GLN A 321 -4.70 -7.11 -9.28
N ASN A 322 -4.36 -7.37 -8.00
CA ASN A 322 -4.71 -8.61 -7.29
C ASN A 322 -5.80 -8.39 -6.22
N GLY A 323 -6.53 -7.27 -6.26
CA GLY A 323 -7.51 -6.91 -5.22
C GLY A 323 -8.86 -7.61 -5.34
N MET A 324 -9.17 -8.22 -6.49
CA MET A 324 -10.49 -8.77 -6.82
C MET A 324 -10.98 -9.84 -5.83
N PRO A 325 -10.16 -10.82 -5.37
CA PRO A 325 -10.61 -11.80 -4.39
C PRO A 325 -10.93 -11.17 -3.02
N LEU A 326 -10.17 -10.16 -2.60
CA LEU A 326 -10.42 -9.42 -1.36
C LEU A 326 -11.67 -8.56 -1.48
N LEU A 327 -11.86 -7.87 -2.61
CA LEU A 327 -13.06 -7.11 -2.90
C LEU A 327 -14.31 -7.99 -2.85
N LYS A 328 -14.22 -9.21 -3.39
CA LYS A 328 -15.30 -10.19 -3.31
C LYS A 328 -15.65 -10.53 -1.86
N GLN A 329 -14.66 -10.84 -1.01
CA GLN A 329 -14.92 -11.12 0.41
C GLN A 329 -15.53 -9.92 1.14
N LEU A 330 -15.06 -8.70 0.86
CA LEU A 330 -15.65 -7.46 1.42
C LEU A 330 -17.13 -7.32 1.02
N CYS A 331 -17.46 -7.59 -0.24
CA CYS A 331 -18.83 -7.52 -0.73
C CYS A 331 -19.70 -8.60 -0.08
N ASP A 332 -19.28 -9.86 -0.16
CA ASP A 332 -20.06 -11.03 0.27
C ASP A 332 -20.29 -11.04 1.79
N HIS A 333 -19.33 -10.58 2.59
CA HIS A 333 -19.35 -10.75 4.05
C HIS A 333 -19.64 -9.47 4.83
N ILE A 334 -19.50 -8.29 4.20
CA ILE A 334 -19.73 -7.00 4.85
C ILE A 334 -20.79 -6.19 4.10
N LEU A 335 -20.52 -5.72 2.88
CA LEU A 335 -21.40 -4.75 2.20
C LEU A 335 -22.80 -5.32 1.89
N LEU A 336 -22.89 -6.59 1.48
CA LEU A 336 -24.14 -7.24 1.10
C LEU A 336 -24.75 -8.08 2.24
N ASN A 337 -24.17 -8.05 3.45
CA ASN A 337 -24.68 -8.81 4.59
C ASN A 337 -25.73 -8.00 5.38
N PRO A 338 -27.04 -8.30 5.24
CA PRO A 338 -28.08 -7.51 5.90
C PRO A 338 -28.06 -7.62 7.43
N ALA A 339 -27.50 -8.70 8.00
CA ALA A 339 -27.44 -8.88 9.45
C ALA A 339 -26.54 -7.83 10.14
N ILE A 340 -25.55 -7.29 9.41
CA ILE A 340 -24.70 -6.20 9.91
C ILE A 340 -25.46 -4.88 9.91
N TRP A 341 -26.23 -4.62 8.84
CA TRP A 341 -26.77 -3.28 8.58
C TRP A 341 -28.16 -3.03 9.15
N ILE A 342 -29.00 -4.05 9.29
CA ILE A 342 -30.43 -3.89 9.62
C ILE A 342 -30.68 -3.07 10.91
N HIS A 343 -29.78 -3.15 11.90
CA HIS A 343 -29.91 -2.40 13.16
C HIS A 343 -29.09 -1.12 13.25
N THR A 344 -28.45 -0.71 12.16
CA THR A 344 -27.74 0.57 12.10
C THR A 344 -28.72 1.72 11.88
N PRO A 345 -28.36 2.99 12.16
CA PRO A 345 -29.24 4.11 11.88
C PRO A 345 -29.67 4.14 10.40
N ALA A 346 -30.95 4.40 10.11
CA ALA A 346 -31.50 4.37 8.75
C ALA A 346 -30.72 5.25 7.75
N LYS A 347 -30.16 6.37 8.21
CA LYS A 347 -29.29 7.24 7.39
C LYS A 347 -28.05 6.50 6.86
N VAL A 348 -27.43 5.65 7.68
CA VAL A 348 -26.25 4.85 7.29
C VAL A 348 -26.66 3.79 6.25
N GLN A 349 -27.78 3.10 6.49
CA GLN A 349 -28.32 2.11 5.55
C GLN A 349 -28.67 2.75 4.18
N LEU A 350 -29.29 3.94 4.20
CA LEU A 350 -29.62 4.69 2.99
C LEU A 350 -28.36 5.07 2.21
N MET A 351 -27.29 5.51 2.89
CA MET A 351 -26.01 5.79 2.24
C MET A 351 -25.44 4.55 1.54
N LEU A 352 -25.46 3.39 2.22
CA LEU A 352 -24.98 2.13 1.65
C LEU A 352 -25.78 1.73 0.41
N TYR A 353 -27.10 1.65 0.50
CA TYR A 353 -27.92 1.17 -0.60
C TYR A 353 -28.02 2.17 -1.75
N THR A 354 -27.90 3.47 -1.47
CA THR A 354 -27.71 4.48 -2.52
C THR A 354 -26.44 4.17 -3.31
N TYR A 355 -25.29 4.06 -2.64
CA TYR A 355 -24.02 3.74 -3.29
C TYR A 355 -24.06 2.44 -4.10
N LEU A 356 -24.66 1.37 -3.55
CA LEU A 356 -24.82 0.10 -4.25
C LEU A 356 -25.67 0.26 -5.52
N SER A 357 -26.76 1.01 -5.44
CA SER A 357 -27.67 1.22 -6.58
C SER A 357 -27.14 2.18 -7.66
N THR A 358 -26.24 3.11 -7.35
CA THR A 358 -25.81 4.17 -8.29
C THR A 358 -24.36 4.06 -8.75
N GLU A 359 -23.40 3.98 -7.83
CA GLU A 359 -21.95 4.01 -8.13
C GLU A 359 -21.36 2.61 -8.32
N PHE A 360 -21.81 1.65 -7.50
CA PHE A 360 -21.18 0.33 -7.40
C PHE A 360 -21.25 -0.45 -8.71
N ILE A 361 -22.44 -0.47 -9.33
CA ILE A 361 -22.65 -1.12 -10.63
C ILE A 361 -21.91 -0.39 -11.75
N GLY A 362 -21.70 0.93 -11.67
CA GLY A 362 -20.98 1.68 -12.70
C GLY A 362 -19.49 1.32 -12.83
N THR A 363 -18.88 0.75 -11.79
CA THR A 363 -17.46 0.39 -11.79
C THR A 363 -17.26 -1.00 -12.39
N VAL A 364 -16.60 -1.09 -13.55
CA VAL A 364 -16.41 -2.33 -14.32
C VAL A 364 -15.79 -3.46 -13.48
N ASN A 365 -14.71 -3.17 -12.76
CA ASN A 365 -14.03 -4.17 -11.94
C ASN A 365 -14.91 -4.68 -10.79
N ILE A 366 -15.68 -3.80 -10.15
CA ILE A 366 -16.62 -4.20 -9.09
C ILE A 366 -17.70 -5.12 -9.66
N TYR A 367 -18.30 -4.74 -10.80
CA TYR A 367 -19.32 -5.55 -11.46
C TYR A 367 -18.83 -6.96 -11.83
N ASN A 368 -17.61 -7.06 -12.38
CA ASN A 368 -17.01 -8.35 -12.74
C ASN A 368 -16.67 -9.22 -11.51
N THR A 369 -16.51 -8.60 -10.34
CA THR A 369 -16.18 -9.32 -9.10
C THR A 369 -17.41 -10.02 -8.50
N ILE A 370 -18.57 -9.37 -8.57
CA ILE A 370 -19.80 -9.90 -7.98
C ILE A 370 -20.45 -10.94 -8.88
N ARG A 371 -21.07 -11.96 -8.26
CA ARG A 371 -21.86 -12.95 -9.00
C ARG A 371 -23.25 -12.38 -9.23
N ARG A 372 -23.56 -11.95 -10.46
CA ARG A 372 -24.84 -11.30 -10.82
C ARG A 372 -26.08 -12.01 -10.25
N VAL A 373 -26.28 -13.27 -10.65
CA VAL A 373 -27.40 -14.12 -10.20
C VAL A 373 -27.41 -14.30 -8.68
N GLY A 374 -26.26 -14.60 -8.09
CA GLY A 374 -26.12 -14.77 -6.64
C GLY A 374 -26.47 -13.50 -5.86
N THR A 375 -26.15 -12.33 -6.41
CA THR A 375 -26.46 -11.04 -5.81
C THR A 375 -27.97 -10.77 -5.89
N VAL A 376 -28.63 -11.01 -7.02
CA VAL A 376 -30.10 -10.90 -7.12
C VAL A 376 -30.79 -11.78 -6.07
N LEU A 377 -30.40 -13.06 -5.97
CA LEU A 377 -30.92 -13.98 -4.97
C LEU A 377 -30.72 -13.46 -3.54
N LEU A 378 -29.55 -12.92 -3.24
CA LEU A 378 -29.22 -12.35 -1.93
C LEU A 378 -30.07 -11.11 -1.60
N ILE A 379 -30.30 -10.21 -2.57
CA ILE A 379 -31.15 -9.04 -2.35
C ILE A 379 -32.61 -9.46 -2.18
N MET A 380 -33.12 -10.42 -2.96
CA MET A 380 -34.47 -10.95 -2.77
C MET A 380 -34.62 -11.59 -1.38
N HIS A 381 -33.63 -12.34 -0.91
CA HIS A 381 -33.58 -12.85 0.47
C HIS A 381 -33.56 -11.70 1.50
N THR A 382 -32.80 -10.63 1.23
CA THR A 382 -32.70 -9.46 2.11
C THR A 382 -34.05 -8.75 2.25
N LEU A 383 -34.77 -8.53 1.16
CA LEU A 383 -36.13 -7.97 1.16
C LEU A 383 -37.12 -8.87 1.90
N LYS A 384 -37.01 -10.19 1.69
CA LYS A 384 -37.93 -11.19 2.25
C LYS A 384 -37.81 -11.33 3.77
N TYR A 385 -36.57 -11.42 4.28
CA TYR A 385 -36.34 -11.77 5.69
C TYR A 385 -36.00 -10.56 6.57
N TYR A 386 -35.38 -9.50 6.04
CA TYR A 386 -34.88 -8.38 6.86
C TYR A 386 -35.64 -7.08 6.60
N TYR A 387 -35.88 -6.73 5.33
CA TYR A 387 -36.45 -5.44 4.91
C TYR A 387 -37.91 -5.56 4.48
N TRP A 388 -38.71 -6.33 5.20
CA TRP A 388 -40.16 -6.39 4.99
C TRP A 388 -40.84 -5.12 5.53
N ALA A 389 -41.82 -4.61 4.79
CA ALA A 389 -42.69 -3.50 5.19
C ALA A 389 -43.79 -3.98 6.15
N VAL A 390 -44.36 -5.16 5.92
CA VAL A 390 -45.30 -5.82 6.85
C VAL A 390 -44.73 -7.17 7.26
N ASN A 391 -44.88 -7.55 8.53
CA ASN A 391 -44.31 -8.79 9.05
C ASN A 391 -44.86 -9.99 8.27
N PRO A 392 -44.00 -10.82 7.64
CA PRO A 392 -44.45 -11.90 6.77
C PRO A 392 -44.82 -13.21 7.49
N GLN A 393 -44.78 -13.24 8.83
CA GLN A 393 -45.05 -14.46 9.59
C GLN A 393 -46.51 -14.92 9.49
N ASP A 394 -47.47 -14.00 9.46
CA ASP A 394 -48.89 -14.32 9.58
C ASP A 394 -49.50 -14.83 8.27
N ARG A 395 -49.31 -14.10 7.15
CA ARG A 395 -49.87 -14.49 5.85
C ARG A 395 -48.95 -15.44 5.08
N SER A 396 -47.64 -15.23 5.15
CA SER A 396 -46.67 -16.04 4.40
C SER A 396 -45.98 -17.16 5.19
N GLY A 397 -46.14 -17.23 6.51
CA GLY A 397 -45.47 -18.25 7.33
C GLY A 397 -43.95 -18.11 7.38
N ILE A 398 -43.41 -16.97 6.95
CA ILE A 398 -41.96 -16.72 6.89
C ILE A 398 -41.50 -16.14 8.21
N THR A 399 -40.54 -16.79 8.86
CA THR A 399 -39.92 -16.23 10.08
C THR A 399 -38.98 -15.08 9.74
N PRO A 400 -39.31 -13.83 10.12
CA PRO A 400 -38.46 -12.69 9.85
C PRO A 400 -37.14 -12.75 10.65
N LYS A 401 -36.11 -12.10 10.12
CA LYS A 401 -34.77 -11.95 10.73
C LYS A 401 -34.51 -10.49 11.13
N GLY A 402 -33.52 -10.28 11.99
CA GLY A 402 -33.14 -8.95 12.47
C GLY A 402 -34.21 -8.33 13.37
N LEU A 403 -34.75 -9.11 14.31
CA LEU A 403 -35.73 -8.66 15.31
C LEU A 403 -35.07 -8.27 16.66
N ASP A 404 -33.80 -8.60 16.83
CA ASP A 404 -33.01 -8.54 18.07
C ASP A 404 -32.45 -7.14 18.38
N GLY A 405 -32.86 -6.12 17.62
CA GLY A 405 -32.38 -4.76 17.79
C GLY A 405 -33.29 -3.73 17.12
N PRO A 406 -32.93 -2.42 17.18
CA PRO A 406 -33.70 -1.38 16.54
C PRO A 406 -33.82 -1.64 15.04
N ARG A 407 -34.99 -1.38 14.46
CA ARG A 407 -35.22 -1.47 13.01
C ARG A 407 -35.63 -0.10 12.48
N PRO A 408 -35.38 0.20 11.19
CA PRO A 408 -35.92 1.39 10.55
C PRO A 408 -37.45 1.42 10.65
N ASN A 409 -38.02 2.62 10.72
CA ASN A 409 -39.48 2.78 10.73
C ASN A 409 -40.07 2.48 9.34
N GLN A 410 -41.41 2.39 9.25
CA GLN A 410 -42.11 2.03 8.01
C GLN A 410 -41.67 2.86 6.79
N LYS A 411 -41.58 4.18 6.95
CA LYS A 411 -41.21 5.09 5.85
C LYS A 411 -39.76 4.88 5.40
N GLU A 412 -38.87 4.64 6.36
CA GLU A 412 -37.47 4.34 6.09
C GLU A 412 -37.33 2.98 5.39
N ILE A 413 -38.06 1.94 5.85
CA ILE A 413 -38.08 0.63 5.20
C ILE A 413 -38.52 0.76 3.74
N LEU A 414 -39.62 1.45 3.44
CA LEU A 414 -40.07 1.65 2.06
C LEU A 414 -39.00 2.33 1.20
N SER A 415 -38.30 3.32 1.75
CA SER A 415 -37.20 4.01 1.06
C SER A 415 -36.01 3.09 0.80
N LEU A 416 -35.62 2.28 1.80
CA LEU A 416 -34.52 1.32 1.71
C LEU A 416 -34.83 0.21 0.69
N ARG A 417 -36.06 -0.30 0.70
CA ARG A 417 -36.56 -1.27 -0.28
C ARG A 417 -36.49 -0.73 -1.71
N ALA A 418 -36.87 0.53 -1.93
CA ALA A 418 -36.75 1.17 -3.25
C ALA A 418 -35.30 1.18 -3.76
N PHE A 419 -34.32 1.49 -2.91
CA PHE A 419 -32.90 1.43 -3.30
C PHE A 419 -32.39 0.01 -3.55
N LEU A 420 -32.82 -0.98 -2.75
CA LEU A 420 -32.49 -2.39 -2.97
C LEU A 420 -33.06 -2.91 -4.30
N LEU A 421 -34.30 -2.56 -4.64
CA LEU A 421 -34.94 -2.91 -5.91
C LEU A 421 -34.30 -2.16 -7.09
N MET A 422 -33.95 -0.88 -6.90
CA MET A 422 -33.16 -0.13 -7.88
C MET A 422 -31.80 -0.79 -8.13
N PHE A 423 -31.16 -1.34 -7.09
CA PHE A 423 -29.91 -2.08 -7.24
C PHE A 423 -30.09 -3.36 -8.06
N ILE A 424 -31.18 -4.12 -7.86
CA ILE A 424 -31.52 -5.28 -8.71
C ILE A 424 -31.73 -4.83 -10.16
N LYS A 425 -32.50 -3.77 -10.38
CA LYS A 425 -32.74 -3.19 -11.71
C LYS A 425 -31.43 -2.83 -12.41
N GLN A 426 -30.61 -2.03 -11.72
CA GLN A 426 -29.14 -1.90 -11.80
C GLN A 426 -28.44 -3.07 -12.48
N LEU A 427 -28.42 -4.14 -11.71
CA LEU A 427 -27.62 -5.30 -11.96
C LEU A 427 -28.14 -6.10 -13.16
N VAL A 428 -29.46 -6.21 -13.30
CA VAL A 428 -30.14 -6.98 -14.34
C VAL A 428 -30.01 -6.29 -15.71
N MET A 429 -30.04 -4.96 -15.75
CA MET A 429 -30.04 -4.19 -17.00
C MET A 429 -28.66 -3.97 -17.62
N LYS A 430 -27.56 -4.20 -16.89
CA LYS A 430 -26.22 -3.79 -17.33
C LYS A 430 -25.67 -4.51 -18.57
N ASP A 431 -26.14 -5.72 -18.88
CA ASP A 431 -25.67 -6.54 -20.02
C ASP A 431 -26.84 -6.92 -20.98
N SER A 432 -26.85 -8.15 -21.49
CA SER A 432 -27.81 -8.72 -22.46
C SER A 432 -29.22 -8.97 -21.91
N GLY A 433 -29.66 -8.20 -20.91
CA GLY A 433 -30.97 -8.32 -20.28
C GLY A 433 -31.01 -9.36 -19.15
N VAL A 434 -32.23 -9.73 -18.73
CA VAL A 434 -32.46 -10.60 -17.56
C VAL A 434 -32.01 -12.04 -17.80
N LYS A 435 -31.41 -12.68 -16.79
CA LYS A 435 -31.13 -14.12 -16.80
C LYS A 435 -32.30 -14.90 -16.18
N GLU A 436 -32.52 -16.12 -16.66
CA GLU A 436 -33.63 -16.96 -16.19
C GLU A 436 -33.64 -17.14 -14.66
N ASP A 437 -32.50 -17.43 -14.05
CA ASP A 437 -32.39 -17.62 -12.60
C ASP A 437 -32.68 -16.33 -11.81
N GLU A 438 -32.38 -15.16 -12.38
CA GLU A 438 -32.66 -13.86 -11.77
C GLU A 438 -34.16 -13.57 -11.79
N LEU A 439 -34.80 -13.79 -12.93
CA LEU A 439 -36.25 -13.66 -13.05
C LEU A 439 -36.95 -14.66 -12.12
N GLN A 440 -36.49 -15.91 -12.08
CA GLN A 440 -37.05 -16.93 -11.20
C GLN A 440 -36.94 -16.53 -9.72
N ALA A 441 -35.84 -15.91 -9.30
CA ALA A 441 -35.68 -15.39 -7.94
C ALA A 441 -36.74 -14.32 -7.60
N ILE A 442 -37.01 -13.41 -8.54
CA ILE A 442 -38.01 -12.34 -8.38
C ILE A 442 -39.43 -12.93 -8.35
N LEU A 443 -39.76 -13.84 -9.27
CA LEU A 443 -41.05 -14.52 -9.30
C LEU A 443 -41.28 -15.38 -8.05
N ASN A 444 -40.26 -16.09 -7.56
CA ASN A 444 -40.35 -16.87 -6.32
C ASN A 444 -40.66 -15.99 -5.11
N TYR A 445 -40.13 -14.76 -5.06
CA TYR A 445 -40.52 -13.82 -4.00
C TYR A 445 -42.02 -13.51 -4.08
N LEU A 446 -42.53 -13.18 -5.27
CA LEU A 446 -43.95 -12.87 -5.46
C LEU A 446 -44.89 -14.05 -5.16
N LEU A 447 -44.44 -15.28 -5.45
CA LEU A 447 -45.20 -16.50 -5.16
C LEU A 447 -45.22 -16.87 -3.68
N THR A 448 -44.26 -16.37 -2.89
CA THR A 448 -44.10 -16.76 -1.48
C THR A 448 -44.43 -15.66 -0.48
N MET A 449 -44.42 -14.41 -0.91
CA MET A 449 -44.84 -13.26 -0.11
C MET A 449 -46.33 -13.01 -0.33
N HIS A 450 -47.05 -12.69 0.74
CA HIS A 450 -48.50 -12.54 0.71
C HIS A 450 -48.96 -11.22 1.32
N GLU A 451 -48.06 -10.35 1.76
CA GLU A 451 -48.41 -9.02 2.22
C GLU A 451 -48.39 -8.02 1.05
N ASP A 452 -49.51 -7.34 0.84
CA ASP A 452 -49.73 -6.50 -0.34
C ASP A 452 -48.66 -5.39 -0.46
N ASP A 453 -48.31 -4.75 0.66
CA ASP A 453 -47.25 -3.73 0.71
C ASP A 453 -45.85 -4.27 0.39
N ASN A 454 -45.58 -5.55 0.74
CA ASN A 454 -44.30 -6.21 0.44
C ASN A 454 -44.20 -6.65 -1.03
N LEU A 455 -45.34 -6.82 -1.70
CA LEU A 455 -45.44 -7.27 -3.08
C LEU A 455 -45.42 -6.11 -4.07
N MET A 456 -46.05 -4.98 -3.71
CA MET A 456 -46.32 -3.89 -4.63
C MET A 456 -45.06 -3.32 -5.31
N ASP A 457 -43.99 -3.08 -4.56
CA ASP A 457 -42.75 -2.53 -5.09
C ASP A 457 -41.95 -3.52 -5.96
N VAL A 458 -42.02 -4.82 -5.66
CA VAL A 458 -41.44 -5.89 -6.48
C VAL A 458 -42.22 -6.08 -7.78
N LEU A 459 -43.55 -5.96 -7.75
CA LEU A 459 -44.37 -5.94 -8.95
C LEU A 459 -44.06 -4.72 -9.83
N GLN A 460 -43.89 -3.54 -9.24
CA GLN A 460 -43.45 -2.34 -9.96
C GLN A 460 -42.08 -2.54 -10.63
N LEU A 461 -41.14 -3.21 -9.96
CA LEU A 461 -39.86 -3.58 -10.56
C LEU A 461 -40.05 -4.46 -11.80
N LEU A 462 -40.88 -5.51 -11.73
CA LEU A 462 -41.14 -6.38 -12.88
C LEU A 462 -41.80 -5.63 -14.04
N VAL A 463 -42.77 -4.76 -13.76
CA VAL A 463 -43.42 -3.92 -14.78
C VAL A 463 -42.40 -3.00 -15.45
N ALA A 464 -41.52 -2.37 -14.67
CA ALA A 464 -40.46 -1.53 -15.20
C ALA A 464 -39.48 -2.32 -16.07
N LEU A 465 -39.04 -3.50 -15.62
CA LEU A 465 -38.16 -4.37 -16.41
C LEU A 465 -38.83 -4.82 -17.71
N MET A 466 -40.11 -5.22 -17.67
CA MET A 466 -40.88 -5.62 -18.85
C MET A 466 -41.05 -4.47 -19.84
N SER A 467 -41.30 -3.26 -19.35
CA SER A 467 -41.47 -2.06 -20.17
C SER A 467 -40.17 -1.59 -20.81
N GLU A 468 -39.05 -1.65 -20.08
CA GLU A 468 -37.76 -1.12 -20.54
C GLU A 468 -36.95 -2.14 -21.36
N HIS A 469 -37.13 -3.45 -21.10
CA HIS A 469 -36.39 -4.54 -21.75
C HIS A 469 -37.26 -5.71 -22.21
N PRO A 470 -38.30 -5.46 -23.04
CA PRO A 470 -39.25 -6.50 -23.48
C PRO A 470 -38.56 -7.66 -24.20
N ASN A 471 -37.51 -7.38 -24.99
CA ASN A 471 -36.78 -8.39 -25.76
C ASN A 471 -36.14 -9.50 -24.90
N SER A 472 -35.77 -9.18 -23.65
CA SER A 472 -35.21 -10.17 -22.71
C SER A 472 -36.27 -10.71 -21.76
N MET A 473 -37.23 -9.89 -21.36
CA MET A 473 -38.24 -10.24 -20.36
C MET A 473 -39.33 -11.14 -20.93
N ILE A 474 -39.86 -10.85 -22.13
CA ILE A 474 -40.96 -11.63 -22.72
C ILE A 474 -40.55 -13.10 -22.91
N PRO A 475 -39.41 -13.43 -23.57
CA PRO A 475 -39.02 -14.83 -23.73
C PRO A 475 -38.78 -15.54 -22.40
N ALA A 476 -38.21 -14.85 -21.41
CA ALA A 476 -37.95 -15.40 -20.09
C ALA A 476 -39.25 -15.70 -19.31
N PHE A 477 -40.30 -14.88 -19.50
CA PHE A 477 -41.64 -15.13 -18.96
C PHE A 477 -42.35 -16.28 -19.68
N ASP A 478 -42.28 -16.33 -21.01
CA ASP A 478 -42.94 -17.36 -21.83
C ASP A 478 -42.39 -18.75 -21.51
N GLN A 479 -41.08 -18.90 -21.36
CA GLN A 479 -40.44 -20.15 -20.96
C GLN A 479 -40.91 -20.68 -19.60
N ARG A 480 -41.47 -19.80 -18.75
CA ARG A 480 -41.98 -20.14 -17.42
C ARG A 480 -43.50 -20.28 -17.37
N ASN A 481 -44.18 -20.29 -18.53
CA ASN A 481 -45.64 -20.26 -18.63
C ASN A 481 -46.26 -19.06 -17.87
N GLY A 482 -45.59 -17.91 -17.86
CA GLY A 482 -46.04 -16.72 -17.13
C GLY A 482 -47.34 -16.10 -17.64
N LEU A 483 -47.78 -16.50 -18.84
CA LEU A 483 -49.08 -16.19 -19.42
C LEU A 483 -49.75 -17.52 -19.80
N ARG A 484 -50.69 -17.99 -18.97
CA ARG A 484 -51.69 -18.98 -19.36
C ARG A 484 -53.05 -18.58 -18.86
#